data_AF-A0A1C5RRD8-F1
#
_entry.id   AF-A0A1C5RRD8-F1
#
_cell.length_a   1.000
_cell.length_b   1.000
_cell.length_c   1.000
_cell.angle_alpha   90.00
_cell.angle_beta   90.00
_cell.angle_gamma   90.00
#
_symmetry.space_group_name_H-M   'P 1'
#
loop_
_entity.id
_entity.type
_entity.pdbx_description
1 polymer ?
#
loop_
_entity_poly.entity_id
_entity_poly.type
_entity_poly.pdbx_seq_one_letter_code
_entity_poly.pdbx_strand_id
1 'polypeptide(L)' 'MQWVITDIPLGRNIQNIRMAKQMSQKDVTTKLQLMGSIMSRSTLANIETGRRNIKASDLKALKIIFDVDYEEFFKE' A
#
# COMPACT_ATOMS: atom_id res chain seq x y z
N MET A 1 -2.97 -21.66 5.61
CA MET A 1 -3.46 -20.26 5.61
C MET A 1 -2.91 -19.58 6.83
N GLN A 2 -2.21 -18.46 6.67
CA GLN A 2 -1.73 -17.64 7.78
C GLN A 2 -2.38 -16.26 7.64
N TRP A 3 -3.11 -15.84 8.67
CA TRP A 3 -3.83 -14.57 8.68
C TRP A 3 -3.04 -13.58 9.51
N VAL A 4 -2.85 -12.38 8.99
CA VAL A 4 -2.49 -11.22 9.81
C VAL A 4 -3.80 -10.47 10.04
N ILE A 5 -4.27 -10.48 11.28
CA ILE A 5 -5.44 -9.69 11.69
C ILE A 5 -4.96 -8.25 11.76
N THR A 6 -5.62 -7.35 11.03
CA THR A 6 -5.30 -5.92 11.05
C THR A 6 -5.98 -5.26 12.24
N ASP A 7 -5.23 -5.04 13.31
CA ASP A 7 -5.58 -4.17 14.43
C ASP A 7 -5.22 -2.69 14.16
N ILE A 8 -4.29 -2.46 13.24
CA ILE A 8 -3.79 -1.16 12.82
C ILE A 8 -4.43 -0.72 11.49
N PRO A 9 -4.75 0.58 11.29
CA PRO A 9 -5.33 1.12 10.06
C PRO A 9 -4.31 1.21 8.90
N LEU A 10 -3.70 0.08 8.52
CA LEU A 10 -2.67 -0.03 7.47
C LEU A 10 -3.04 0.66 6.16
N GLY A 11 -4.29 0.50 5.71
CA GLY A 11 -4.78 1.15 4.50
C GLY A 11 -4.71 2.67 4.57
N ARG A 12 -5.09 3.24 5.73
CA ARG A 12 -5.06 4.68 5.96
C ARG A 12 -3.63 5.20 6.00
N ASN A 13 -2.70 4.45 6.61
CA ASN A 13 -1.28 4.81 6.62
C ASN A 13 -0.68 4.83 5.22
N ILE A 14 -0.96 3.81 4.41
CA ILE A 14 -0.56 3.76 2.99
C ILE A 14 -1.11 5.00 2.24
N GLN A 15 -2.37 5.36 2.47
CA GLN A 15 -2.97 6.55 1.87
C GLN A 15 -2.26 7.84 2.29
N ASN A 16 -1.98 7.99 3.60
CA ASN A 16 -1.31 9.17 4.15
C ASN A 16 0.10 9.34 3.56
N ILE A 17 0.88 8.25 3.51
CA ILE A 17 2.21 8.24 2.90
C ILE A 17 2.13 8.63 1.42
N ARG A 18 1.17 8.05 0.68
CA ARG A 18 0.97 8.36 -0.74
C ARG A 18 0.67 9.85 -0.94
N MET A 19 -0.19 10.43 -0.11
CA MET A 19 -0.54 11.84 -0.18
C MET A 19 0.65 12.74 0.20
N ALA A 20 1.43 12.36 1.21
CA ALA A 20 2.65 13.08 1.60
C ALA A 20 3.71 13.09 0.48
N LYS A 21 3.80 12.00 -0.29
CA LYS A 21 4.67 11.89 -1.48
C LYS A 21 4.05 12.49 -2.75
N GLN A 22 2.86 13.11 -2.65
CA GLN A 22 2.12 13.75 -3.75
C GLN A 22 1.86 12.82 -4.96
N MET A 23 1.67 11.53 -4.70
CA MET A 23 1.45 10.54 -5.76
C MET A 23 -0.05 10.26 -5.93
N SER A 24 -0.50 10.14 -7.18
CA SER A 24 -1.84 9.61 -7.46
C SER A 24 -1.86 8.08 -7.28
N GLN A 25 -3.06 7.51 -7.08
CA GLN A 25 -3.22 6.05 -7.05
C GLN A 25 -2.75 5.42 -8.36
N LYS A 26 -2.91 6.11 -9.49
CA LYS A 26 -2.46 5.63 -10.80
C LYS A 26 -0.94 5.51 -10.83
N ASP A 27 -0.23 6.55 -10.38
CA ASP A 27 1.24 6.58 -10.38
C ASP A 27 1.83 5.43 -9.55
N VAL A 28 1.26 5.19 -8.36
CA VAL A 28 1.67 4.08 -7.50
C VAL A 28 1.43 2.74 -8.19
N THR A 29 0.24 2.53 -8.78
CA THR A 29 -0.05 1.27 -9.47
C THR A 29 0.79 1.04 -10.71
N THR A 30 1.14 2.09 -11.46
CA THR A 30 2.07 1.99 -12.59
C THR A 30 3.45 1.55 -12.12
N LYS A 31 3.97 2.14 -11.04
CA LYS A 31 5.26 1.70 -10.47
C LYS A 31 5.21 0.28 -9.92
N LEU A 32 4.11 -0.10 -9.26
CA LEU A 32 3.90 -1.48 -8.79
C LEU A 32 3.89 -2.48 -9.94
N GLN A 33 3.25 -2.14 -11.06
CA GLN A 33 3.23 -2.97 -12.27
C GLN A 33 4.61 -3.14 -12.90
N LEU A 34 5.42 -2.09 -12.92
CA LEU A 34 6.83 -2.18 -13.35
C LEU A 34 7.66 -3.10 -12.45
N MET A 35 7.26 -3.27 -11.18
CA MET A 35 7.87 -4.21 -10.24
C MET A 35 7.22 -5.62 -10.26
N GLY A 36 6.35 -5.90 -11.23
CA GLY A 36 5.72 -7.22 -11.42
C GLY A 36 4.40 -7.43 -10.64
N SER A 37 3.85 -6.40 -10.01
CA SER A 37 2.53 -6.49 -9.37
C SER A 37 1.40 -6.41 -10.40
N ILE A 38 0.33 -7.17 -10.17
CA ILE A 38 -0.92 -7.08 -10.95
C ILE A 38 -1.94 -6.12 -10.32
N MET A 39 -1.52 -5.30 -9.35
CA MET A 39 -2.42 -4.41 -8.62
C MET A 39 -3.02 -3.34 -9.55
N SER A 40 -4.35 -3.22 -9.52
CA SER A 40 -5.09 -2.17 -10.23
C SER A 40 -5.30 -0.94 -9.35
N ARG A 41 -5.64 0.20 -9.97
CA ARG A 41 -5.99 1.44 -9.25
C ARG A 41 -7.12 1.22 -8.24
N SER A 42 -8.17 0.51 -8.64
CA SER A 42 -9.31 0.18 -7.77
C SER A 42 -8.90 -0.73 -6.61
N THR A 43 -7.97 -1.64 -6.85
CA THR A 43 -7.42 -2.51 -5.81
C THR A 43 -6.69 -1.69 -4.74
N LEU A 44 -5.82 -0.77 -5.16
CA LEU A 44 -5.12 0.12 -4.25
C LEU A 44 -6.12 0.99 -3.46
N ALA A 45 -7.15 1.54 -4.11
CA ALA A 45 -8.19 2.33 -3.44
C ALA A 45 -8.96 1.52 -2.38
N ASN A 46 -9.26 0.25 -2.65
CA ASN A 46 -9.91 -0.64 -1.68
C ASN A 46 -8.99 -0.99 -0.51
N ILE A 47 -7.68 -1.12 -0.75
CA ILE A 47 -6.69 -1.29 0.32
C ILE A 47 -6.63 -0.03 1.18
N GLU A 48 -6.52 1.16 0.57
CA GLU A 48 -6.43 2.45 1.26
C GLU A 48 -7.65 2.74 2.14
N THR A 49 -8.82 2.21 1.78
CA THR A 49 -10.08 2.35 2.53
C THR A 49 -10.35 1.20 3.50
N GLY A 50 -9.42 0.27 3.69
CA GLY A 50 -9.56 -0.88 4.60
C GLY A 50 -10.52 -1.95 4.12
N ARG A 51 -11.00 -1.89 2.87
CA ARG A 51 -11.95 -2.85 2.28
C ARG A 51 -11.26 -4.10 1.73
N ARG A 52 -9.94 -4.10 1.62
CA ARG A 52 -9.16 -5.21 1.08
C ARG A 52 -7.79 -5.30 1.75
N ASN A 53 -7.33 -6.53 1.98
CA ASN A 53 -5.96 -6.78 2.41
C ASN A 53 -4.94 -6.59 1.27
N ILE A 54 -3.71 -6.24 1.66
CA ILE A 54 -2.56 -6.13 0.77
C ILE A 54 -1.72 -7.41 0.80
N LYS A 55 -1.13 -7.80 -0.34
CA LYS A 55 -0.16 -8.90 -0.37
C LYS A 55 1.17 -8.43 0.23
N ALA A 56 1.87 -9.29 0.95
CA ALA A 56 3.19 -8.97 1.51
C ALA A 56 4.21 -8.52 0.44
N SER A 57 4.15 -9.10 -0.77
CA SER A 57 4.98 -8.69 -1.91
C SER A 57 4.69 -7.26 -2.35
N ASP A 58 3.42 -6.87 -2.39
CA ASP A 58 3.00 -5.52 -2.77
C ASP A 58 3.37 -4.51 -1.66
N LEU A 59 3.24 -4.89 -0.38
CA LEU A 59 3.67 -4.05 0.73
C LEU A 59 5.18 -3.77 0.69
N LYS A 60 5.99 -4.78 0.37
CA LYS A 60 7.44 -4.61 0.12
C LYS A 60 7.71 -3.68 -1.07
N ALA A 61 6.94 -3.78 -2.14
CA ALA A 61 7.10 -2.87 -3.27
C ALA A 61 6.69 -1.42 -2.92
N LEU A 62 5.63 -1.23 -2.12
CA LEU A 62 5.23 0.09 -1.63
C LEU A 62 6.31 0.75 -0.77
N LYS A 63 6.98 -0.01 0.10
CA LYS A 63 8.16 0.46 0.86
C LYS A 63 9.19 1.11 -0.06
N ILE A 64 9.52 0.43 -1.16
CA ILE A 64 10.51 0.91 -2.14
C ILE A 64 9.98 2.10 -2.93
N ILE A 65 8.71 2.07 -3.36
CA ILE A 65 8.09 3.15 -4.16
C ILE A 65 7.96 4.45 -3.37
N PHE A 66 7.58 4.35 -2.10
CA PHE A 66 7.41 5.52 -1.23
C PHE A 66 8.71 5.97 -0.59
N ASP A 67 9.74 5.12 -0.57
CA ASP A 67 11.01 5.39 0.10
C ASP A 67 10.78 5.80 1.55
N VAL A 68 10.21 4.86 2.31
CA VAL A 68 9.89 4.96 3.74
C VAL A 68 10.28 3.68 4.46
N ASP A 69 10.38 3.73 5.77
CA ASP A 69 10.56 2.55 6.61
C ASP A 69 9.23 1.82 6.85
N TYR A 70 9.29 0.56 7.29
CA TYR A 70 8.08 -0.24 7.45
C TYR A 70 7.17 0.28 8.55
N GLU A 71 7.76 0.88 9.58
CA GLU A 71 7.15 1.50 10.74
C GLU A 71 6.10 2.53 10.33
N GLU A 72 6.32 3.27 9.23
CA GLU A 72 5.35 4.24 8.71
C GLU A 72 4.02 3.58 8.30
N PHE A 73 4.05 2.33 7.81
CA PHE A 73 2.83 1.59 7.47
C PHE A 73 2.07 1.10 8.71
N PHE A 74 2.76 0.93 9.84
CA PHE A 74 2.21 0.34 11.07
C PHE A 74 2.01 1.35 12.21
N LYS A 75 2.02 2.66 11.91
CA LYS A 75 1.68 3.70 12.90
C LYS A 75 0.23 3.57 13.38
N GLU A 76 0.02 3.79 14.67
CA GLU A 76 -1.33 3.88 15.30
C GLU A 76 -2.11 5.11 14.82
#